data_AF-A0A6P4IFS1-F1
#
_entry.id   AF-A0A6P4IFS1-F1
#
_cell.length_a   1.000
_cell.length_b   1.000
_cell.length_c   1.000
_cell.angle_alpha   90.00
_cell.angle_beta   90.00
_cell.angle_gamma   90.00
#
_symmetry.space_group_name_H-M   'P 1'
#
loop_
_entity.id
_entity.type
_entity.pdbx_description
1 polymer ?
#
loop_
_entity_poly.entity_id
_entity_poly.type
_entity_poly.pdbx_seq_one_letter_code
_entity_poly.pdbx_strand_id
1 'polypeptide(L)'
;MELYSFIFGIFVELIILPATKPDIPGCHFLETVNISSWLRLQNGSYLYQDIEVPEYLTGQYDYITTELNYNETVKSHLRGCVCQLKPCIWICCRFKDWDEPNSKCTDGLMEELAKINPFLNVTLINGSVVETNLLKDFIVLRDRLRFNDLWGDEKYTLFANGSILLNSLNMFYFRGYDCLHPNQFTSGNTDSFVAAFHHELYNESSLSLKPGQKELYLHLKKLRNLHGKCFICYMTASFMHFFFPLLEEGPIHFQLCVLQGYTMIYFIIAKFSWLLALSHQLWRGFTSVNRVESEYSFGAYSTFAWGSAAILTGVPFLIDQIWDSDPNKVDWVSHIGWENCDYLVFGNGENDI
;
A
#
# COMPACT_ATOMS: atom_id res chain seq x y z
N MET A 1 4.04 63.08 -4.54
CA MET A 1 3.38 62.29 -3.47
C MET A 1 3.14 60.85 -3.90
N GLU A 2 2.80 60.58 -5.16
CA GLU A 2 2.47 59.21 -5.62
C GLU A 2 3.66 58.23 -5.66
N LEU A 3 4.88 58.72 -5.88
CA LEU A 3 6.08 57.86 -5.90
C LEU A 3 6.41 57.27 -4.51
N TYR A 4 6.09 58.00 -3.43
CA TYR A 4 6.35 57.54 -2.06
C TYR A 4 5.34 56.47 -1.63
N SER A 5 4.08 56.55 -2.06
CA SER A 5 3.08 55.49 -1.80
C SER A 5 3.38 54.19 -2.53
N PHE A 6 3.93 54.26 -3.75
CA PHE A 6 4.27 53.05 -4.51
C PHE A 6 5.49 52.33 -3.91
N ILE A 7 6.51 53.07 -3.46
CA ILE A 7 7.70 52.51 -2.79
C ILE A 7 7.32 51.96 -1.41
N PHE A 8 6.42 52.61 -0.67
CA PHE A 8 5.93 52.13 0.63
C PHE A 8 5.08 50.86 0.48
N GLY A 9 4.30 50.72 -0.59
CA GLY A 9 3.54 49.50 -0.90
C GLY A 9 4.44 48.29 -1.16
N ILE A 10 5.49 48.46 -1.97
CA ILE A 10 6.48 47.39 -2.26
C ILE A 10 7.27 46.99 -1.00
N PHE A 11 7.61 47.96 -0.14
CA PHE A 11 8.31 47.67 1.12
C PHE A 11 7.43 46.91 2.12
N VAL A 12 6.11 47.17 2.13
CA VAL A 12 5.16 46.46 3.00
C VAL A 12 4.86 45.05 2.47
N GLU A 13 4.80 44.84 1.14
CA GLU A 13 4.68 43.49 0.54
C GLU A 13 5.92 42.62 0.77
N LEU A 14 7.13 43.20 0.77
CA LEU A 14 8.37 42.47 1.10
C LEU A 14 8.49 42.09 2.59
N ILE A 15 7.77 42.78 3.49
CA ILE A 15 7.78 42.51 4.93
C ILE A 15 6.72 41.46 5.34
N ILE A 16 5.75 41.15 4.48
CA ILE A 16 4.66 40.20 4.76
C ILE A 16 4.84 38.86 4.00
N LEU A 17 6.02 38.57 3.45
CA LEU A 17 6.34 37.19 3.10
C LEU A 17 6.55 36.41 4.42
N PRO A 18 5.69 35.45 4.79
CA PRO A 18 6.03 34.56 5.88
C PRO A 18 7.35 33.89 5.49
N ALA A 19 8.39 34.11 6.29
CA ALA A 19 9.63 33.36 6.17
C ALA A 19 9.29 31.90 6.50
N THR A 20 8.82 31.15 5.51
CA THR A 20 8.78 29.70 5.61
C THR A 20 10.23 29.26 5.67
N LYS A 21 10.64 28.67 6.79
CA LYS A 21 11.93 27.98 6.84
C LYS A 21 11.88 26.92 5.74
N PRO A 22 12.79 26.95 4.74
CA PRO A 22 12.82 25.94 3.70
C PRO A 22 13.12 24.56 4.32
N ASP A 23 12.91 23.52 3.52
CA ASP A 23 13.26 22.13 3.81
C ASP A 23 14.60 22.02 4.56
N ILE A 24 14.67 21.06 5.49
CA ILE A 24 15.85 20.86 6.34
C ILE A 24 17.03 20.48 5.44
N PRO A 25 18.09 21.31 5.36
CA PRO A 25 19.18 21.09 4.42
C PRO A 25 19.93 19.80 4.75
N GLY A 26 20.08 18.93 3.75
CA GLY A 26 20.78 17.65 3.90
C GLY A 26 20.01 16.56 4.63
N CYS A 27 18.70 16.73 4.85
CA CYS A 27 17.83 15.69 5.40
C CYS A 27 16.80 15.23 4.38
N HIS A 28 16.68 13.93 4.16
CA HIS A 28 15.63 13.40 3.30
C HIS A 28 14.26 13.48 3.99
N PHE A 29 13.16 13.67 3.26
CA PHE A 29 11.81 13.76 3.89
C PHE A 29 11.50 12.55 4.77
N LEU A 30 11.82 11.33 4.30
CA LEU A 30 11.65 10.07 5.03
C LEU A 30 12.62 9.90 6.22
N GLU A 31 13.50 10.86 6.48
CA GLU A 31 14.33 10.91 7.69
C GLU A 31 13.77 11.89 8.74
N THR A 32 12.62 12.50 8.42
CA THR A 32 11.94 13.50 9.25
C THR A 32 10.63 12.96 9.83
N VAL A 33 10.26 13.46 11.01
CA VAL A 33 8.97 13.18 11.65
C VAL A 33 8.20 14.45 11.92
N ASN A 34 6.87 14.36 11.96
CA ASN A 34 6.02 15.49 12.34
C ASN A 34 6.19 15.79 13.84
N ILE A 35 6.70 16.97 14.16
CA ILE A 35 6.94 17.44 15.53
C ILE A 35 6.00 18.59 15.92
N SER A 36 4.97 18.87 15.13
CA SER A 36 4.08 20.03 15.31
C SER A 36 3.37 20.06 16.66
N SER A 37 3.03 18.89 17.21
CA SER A 37 2.33 18.73 18.49
C SER A 37 3.25 18.54 19.70
N TRP A 38 4.57 18.58 19.50
CA TRP A 38 5.56 18.28 20.54
C TRP A 38 6.01 19.51 21.32
N LEU A 39 6.53 19.28 22.53
CA LEU A 39 6.93 20.33 23.45
C LEU A 39 8.15 21.09 22.91
N ARG A 40 8.00 22.40 22.72
CA ARG A 40 9.11 23.32 22.43
C ARG A 40 9.77 23.75 23.74
N LEU A 41 11.08 23.56 23.83
CA LEU A 41 11.91 23.94 24.97
C LEU A 41 12.28 25.43 24.89
N GLN A 42 12.72 25.99 26.03
CA GLN A 42 13.04 27.43 26.14
C GLN A 42 14.23 27.86 25.26
N ASN A 43 15.14 26.93 24.98
CA ASN A 43 16.28 27.12 24.08
C ASN A 43 15.91 26.99 22.58
N GLY A 44 14.63 26.79 22.26
CA GLY A 44 14.12 26.73 20.89
C GLY A 44 14.10 25.34 20.27
N SER A 45 14.68 24.32 20.91
CA SER A 45 14.62 22.93 20.48
C SER A 45 13.26 22.28 20.79
N TYR A 46 13.03 21.09 20.26
CA TYR A 46 11.80 20.32 20.43
C TYR A 46 12.11 18.99 21.09
N LEU A 47 11.28 18.54 22.03
CA LEU A 47 11.42 17.24 22.66
C LEU A 47 10.54 16.22 21.95
N TYR A 48 11.14 15.23 21.27
CA TYR A 48 10.47 14.13 20.58
C TYR A 48 10.93 12.79 21.18
N GLN A 49 10.03 12.02 21.81
CA GLN A 49 10.33 10.69 22.39
C GLN A 49 11.66 10.64 23.19
N ASP A 50 11.83 11.60 24.12
CA ASP A 50 13.04 11.79 24.95
C ASP A 50 14.32 12.23 24.20
N ILE A 51 14.20 12.58 22.92
CA ILE A 51 15.28 13.13 22.09
C ILE A 51 15.04 14.62 21.89
N GLU A 52 16.05 15.42 22.21
CA GLU A 52 16.04 16.85 21.93
C GLU A 52 16.43 17.11 20.47
N VAL A 53 15.47 17.58 19.66
CA VAL A 53 15.64 17.97 18.26
C VAL A 53 16.02 19.45 18.20
N PRO A 54 17.26 19.80 17.84
CA PRO A 54 17.70 21.19 17.77
C PRO A 54 16.95 21.97 16.70
N GLU A 55 16.81 23.28 16.88
CA GLU A 55 16.10 24.15 15.92
C GLU A 55 16.69 24.12 14.49
N TYR A 56 17.98 23.85 14.33
CA TYR A 56 18.62 23.75 13.01
C TYR A 56 18.27 22.45 12.27
N LEU A 57 17.71 21.44 12.95
CA LEU A 57 17.18 20.21 12.37
C LEU A 57 15.66 20.24 12.26
N THR A 58 15.03 21.42 12.32
CA THR A 58 13.59 21.58 12.11
C THR A 58 13.29 22.45 10.89
N GLY A 59 12.19 22.13 10.21
CA GLY A 59 11.76 22.81 8.99
C GLY A 59 10.25 22.78 8.85
N GLN A 60 9.70 23.77 8.14
CA GLN A 60 8.28 23.86 7.89
C GLN A 60 7.99 23.24 6.52
N TYR A 61 7.13 22.23 6.49
CA TYR A 61 6.77 21.51 5.27
C TYR A 61 5.30 21.77 4.94
N ASP A 62 5.02 22.11 3.70
CA ASP A 62 3.68 22.23 3.12
C ASP A 62 3.38 21.08 2.14
N TYR A 63 4.19 20.02 2.19
CA TYR A 63 4.01 18.83 1.39
C TYR A 63 4.31 17.55 2.16
N ILE A 64 3.82 16.43 1.63
CA ILE A 64 4.26 15.07 1.97
C ILE A 64 4.80 14.39 0.71
N THR A 65 5.79 13.51 0.84
CA THR A 65 6.23 12.69 -0.29
C THR A 65 5.30 11.48 -0.45
N THR A 66 4.93 11.19 -1.69
CA THR A 66 4.22 9.97 -2.07
C THR A 66 5.19 8.84 -2.38
N GLU A 67 4.64 7.64 -2.48
CA GLU A 67 5.35 6.39 -2.80
C GLU A 67 6.13 6.49 -4.12
N LEU A 68 5.60 7.27 -5.07
CA LEU A 68 6.20 7.57 -6.38
C LEU A 68 7.23 8.71 -6.32
N ASN A 69 7.61 9.14 -5.12
CA ASN A 69 8.51 10.25 -4.85
C ASN A 69 8.02 11.61 -5.41
N TYR A 70 6.70 11.78 -5.52
CA TYR A 70 6.08 13.07 -5.83
C TYR A 70 5.71 13.81 -4.54
N ASN A 71 5.68 15.15 -4.60
CA ASN A 71 5.24 15.96 -3.48
C ASN A 71 3.74 16.26 -3.61
N GLU A 72 2.97 15.84 -2.62
CA GLU A 72 1.57 16.22 -2.45
C GLU A 72 1.46 17.41 -1.50
N THR A 73 0.80 18.48 -1.95
CA THR A 73 0.61 19.68 -1.13
C THR A 73 -0.38 19.40 0.00
N VAL A 74 0.04 19.68 1.24
CA VAL A 74 -0.77 19.53 2.45
C VAL A 74 -0.74 20.79 3.30
N LYS A 75 -1.52 20.80 4.39
CA LYS A 75 -1.44 21.88 5.37
C LYS A 75 -0.02 21.95 5.95
N SER A 76 0.50 23.17 6.01
CA SER A 76 1.82 23.45 6.56
C SER A 76 1.98 22.88 7.98
N HIS A 77 3.03 22.11 8.20
CA HIS A 77 3.34 21.43 9.44
C HIS A 77 4.85 21.45 9.72
N LEU A 78 5.22 21.36 11.00
CA LEU A 78 6.60 21.37 11.44
C LEU A 78 7.15 19.93 11.46
N ARG A 79 8.30 19.73 10.83
CA ARG A 79 9.01 18.45 10.84
C ARG A 79 10.40 18.59 11.45
N GLY A 80 10.91 17.50 12.01
CA GLY A 80 12.25 17.41 12.60
C GLY A 80 13.03 16.23 12.02
N CYS A 81 14.29 16.44 11.65
CA CYS A 81 15.18 15.42 11.10
C CYS A 81 15.79 14.56 12.21
N VAL A 82 15.08 13.51 12.61
CA VAL A 82 15.46 12.70 13.77
C VAL A 82 16.52 11.65 13.46
N CYS A 83 16.60 11.17 12.23
CA CYS A 83 17.55 10.11 11.85
C CYS A 83 19.01 10.59 11.79
N GLN A 84 19.25 11.91 11.78
CA GLN A 84 20.59 12.49 11.94
C GLN A 84 21.05 12.52 13.41
N LEU A 85 20.12 12.46 14.37
CA LEU A 85 20.43 12.47 15.80
C LEU A 85 20.69 11.05 16.32
N LYS A 86 19.95 10.08 15.81
CA LYS A 86 19.99 8.68 16.24
C LYS A 86 19.56 7.80 15.06
N PRO A 87 20.21 6.64 14.83
CA PRO A 87 19.91 5.81 13.66
C PRO A 87 18.45 5.36 13.66
N CYS A 88 17.80 5.46 12.50
CA CYS A 88 16.41 5.06 12.32
C CYS A 88 16.31 3.64 11.75
N ILE A 89 15.25 2.93 12.15
CA ILE A 89 14.83 1.67 11.55
C ILE A 89 13.34 1.77 11.22
N TRP A 90 12.98 1.37 10.00
CA TRP A 90 11.60 1.34 9.54
C TRP A 90 10.98 -0.03 9.81
N ILE A 91 9.84 -0.06 10.51
CA ILE A 91 9.07 -1.29 10.77
C ILE A 91 7.64 -1.09 10.28
N CYS A 92 7.18 -1.97 9.40
CA CYS A 92 5.84 -1.85 8.82
C CYS A 92 4.74 -2.20 9.85
N CYS A 93 3.53 -1.74 9.61
CA CYS A 93 2.32 -2.32 10.17
C CYS A 93 1.37 -2.78 9.06
N ARG A 94 0.47 -3.70 9.41
CA ARG A 94 -0.58 -4.16 8.50
C ARG A 94 -1.50 -2.99 8.15
N PHE A 95 -2.06 -3.02 6.94
CA PHE A 95 -3.01 -2.00 6.48
C PHE A 95 -4.13 -1.71 7.48
N LYS A 96 -4.67 -2.76 8.11
CA LYS A 96 -5.75 -2.62 9.09
C LYS A 96 -5.39 -1.87 10.35
N ASP A 97 -4.10 -1.90 10.68
CA ASP A 97 -3.58 -1.26 11.86
C ASP A 97 -3.15 0.17 11.53
N TRP A 98 -3.24 0.60 10.26
CA TRP A 98 -2.93 1.96 9.83
C TRP A 98 -4.13 2.89 10.03
N ASP A 99 -3.95 3.86 10.91
CA ASP A 99 -4.90 4.94 11.17
C ASP A 99 -4.59 6.11 10.23
N GLU A 100 -5.19 6.08 9.03
CA GLU A 100 -5.00 7.07 7.96
C GLU A 100 -5.17 8.53 8.46
N PRO A 101 -6.22 8.90 9.23
CA PRO A 101 -6.38 10.25 9.78
C PRO A 101 -5.21 10.77 10.60
N ASN A 102 -4.51 9.90 11.34
CA ASN A 102 -3.41 10.27 12.22
C ASN A 102 -2.03 9.85 11.68
N SER A 103 -2.01 9.15 10.54
CA SER A 103 -0.83 8.57 9.90
C SER A 103 0.01 7.76 10.89
N LYS A 104 -0.63 6.82 11.62
CA LYS A 104 0.01 6.03 12.69
C LYS A 104 -0.42 4.57 12.66
N CYS A 105 0.49 3.70 13.06
CA CYS A 105 0.20 2.29 13.33
C CYS A 105 -0.43 2.10 14.72
N THR A 106 -1.44 1.25 14.80
CA THR A 106 -2.25 0.92 15.99
C THR A 106 -2.15 -0.56 16.40
N ASP A 107 -1.13 -1.26 15.90
CA ASP A 107 -0.92 -2.70 16.06
C ASP A 107 -0.42 -3.14 17.43
N GLY A 108 -0.16 -2.21 18.36
CA GLY A 108 0.32 -2.51 19.70
C GLY A 108 1.78 -2.97 19.77
N LEU A 109 2.52 -2.92 18.65
CA LEU A 109 3.89 -3.43 18.57
C LEU A 109 4.83 -2.67 19.52
N MET A 110 4.69 -1.34 19.62
CA MET A 110 5.58 -0.53 20.45
C MET A 110 5.46 -0.92 21.94
N GLU A 111 4.24 -1.23 22.40
CA GLU A 111 3.98 -1.73 23.74
C GLU A 111 4.55 -3.13 23.96
N GLU A 112 4.54 -3.99 22.94
CA GLU A 112 5.17 -5.32 23.00
C GLU A 112 6.70 -5.23 23.05
N LEU A 113 7.31 -4.43 22.18
CA LEU A 113 8.75 -4.18 22.18
C LEU A 113 9.21 -3.61 23.53
N ALA A 114 8.45 -2.70 24.12
CA ALA A 114 8.76 -2.15 25.44
C ALA A 114 8.76 -3.22 26.55
N LYS A 115 7.93 -4.26 26.44
CA LYS A 115 7.86 -5.36 27.41
C LYS A 115 9.02 -6.34 27.28
N ILE A 116 9.37 -6.70 26.05
CA ILE A 116 10.41 -7.72 25.79
C ILE A 116 11.82 -7.14 25.77
N ASN A 117 11.95 -5.82 25.62
CA ASN A 117 13.21 -5.10 25.57
C ASN A 117 14.21 -5.71 24.55
N PRO A 118 13.91 -5.64 23.25
CA PRO A 118 14.54 -6.48 22.23
C PRO A 118 16.00 -6.07 21.95
N PHE A 119 16.87 -7.07 21.87
CA PHE A 119 18.28 -6.93 21.52
C PHE A 119 18.53 -7.46 20.11
N LEU A 120 19.38 -6.74 19.36
CA LEU A 120 19.74 -7.04 17.98
C LEU A 120 21.26 -7.11 17.83
N ASN A 121 21.71 -8.00 16.95
CA ASN A 121 23.11 -8.08 16.57
C ASN A 121 23.42 -7.03 15.51
N VAL A 122 24.29 -6.08 15.85
CA VAL A 122 24.63 -4.94 15.00
C VAL A 122 26.11 -4.98 14.65
N THR A 123 26.43 -4.78 13.37
CA THR A 123 27.80 -4.75 12.87
C THR A 123 28.35 -3.32 12.89
N LEU A 124 29.49 -3.15 13.55
CA LEU A 124 30.22 -1.88 13.59
C LEU A 124 31.06 -1.70 12.33
N ILE A 125 31.52 -0.47 12.08
CA ILE A 125 32.35 -0.10 10.91
C ILE A 125 33.65 -0.92 10.84
N ASN A 126 34.17 -1.34 12.00
CA ASN A 126 35.37 -2.19 12.12
C ASN A 126 35.08 -3.69 11.84
N GLY A 127 33.84 -4.07 11.52
CA GLY A 127 33.41 -5.44 11.27
C GLY A 127 33.08 -6.27 12.52
N SER A 128 33.23 -5.74 13.74
CA SER A 128 32.81 -6.45 14.95
C SER A 128 31.29 -6.39 15.15
N VAL A 129 30.71 -7.48 15.64
CA VAL A 129 29.27 -7.57 15.94
C VAL A 129 29.05 -7.31 17.44
N VAL A 130 28.10 -6.44 17.77
CA VAL A 130 27.74 -6.06 19.14
C VAL A 130 26.23 -6.17 19.32
N GLU A 131 25.83 -6.75 20.45
CA GLU A 131 24.42 -6.82 20.87
C GLU A 131 23.95 -5.45 21.37
N THR A 132 22.91 -4.91 20.74
CA THR A 132 22.44 -3.54 20.90
C THR A 132 20.92 -3.53 21.13
N ASN A 133 20.41 -2.61 21.96
CA ASN A 133 18.99 -2.59 22.28
C ASN A 133 18.22 -1.72 21.28
N LEU A 134 17.19 -2.27 20.63
CA LEU A 134 16.47 -1.58 19.56
C LEU A 134 15.86 -0.25 20.03
N LEU A 135 15.10 -0.26 21.13
CA LEU A 135 14.38 0.93 21.59
C LEU A 135 15.31 1.99 22.19
N LYS A 136 16.41 1.55 22.80
CA LYS A 136 17.39 2.46 23.40
C LYS A 136 18.31 3.10 22.37
N ASP A 137 18.74 2.34 21.36
CA ASP A 137 19.84 2.76 20.47
C ASP A 137 19.36 3.16 19.06
N PHE A 138 18.11 2.83 18.68
CA PHE A 138 17.50 3.27 17.42
C PHE A 138 16.22 4.10 17.63
N ILE A 139 15.79 4.79 16.57
CA ILE A 139 14.45 5.37 16.43
C ILE A 139 13.63 4.45 15.54
N VAL A 140 12.51 3.96 16.05
CA VAL A 140 11.60 3.11 15.27
C VAL A 140 10.60 3.99 14.53
N LEU A 141 10.77 4.09 13.21
CA LEU A 141 9.80 4.72 12.32
C LEU A 141 8.82 3.65 11.81
N ARG A 142 7.57 4.05 11.62
CA ARG A 142 6.48 3.14 11.24
C ARG A 142 5.87 3.61 9.93
N ASP A 143 5.60 2.66 9.05
CA ASP A 143 4.84 2.88 7.81
C ASP A 143 3.84 1.73 7.61
N ARG A 144 2.87 1.92 6.72
CA ARG A 144 1.98 0.84 6.28
C ARG A 144 2.65 -0.05 5.24
N LEU A 145 2.25 -1.32 5.22
CA LEU A 145 2.56 -2.24 4.12
C LEU A 145 1.89 -1.82 2.81
N ARG A 146 2.37 -2.33 1.66
CA ARG A 146 1.84 -2.14 0.29
C ARG A 146 1.75 -3.50 -0.46
N PHE A 147 0.91 -3.63 -1.48
CA PHE A 147 0.61 -4.88 -2.21
C PHE A 147 1.68 -5.17 -3.25
N ASN A 148 2.27 -4.10 -3.79
CA ASN A 148 3.47 -4.21 -4.62
C ASN A 148 4.74 -4.46 -3.81
N ASP A 149 4.65 -4.58 -2.49
CA ASP A 149 5.81 -4.93 -1.69
C ASP A 149 6.19 -6.39 -1.93
N LEU A 150 7.42 -6.58 -2.39
CA LEU A 150 8.00 -7.90 -2.52
C LEU A 150 8.51 -8.36 -1.16
N TRP A 151 8.02 -9.51 -0.73
CA TRP A 151 8.48 -10.16 0.49
C TRP A 151 9.63 -11.10 0.17
N GLY A 152 10.79 -10.82 0.76
CA GLY A 152 11.95 -11.69 0.72
C GLY A 152 12.38 -12.07 2.14
N ASP A 153 12.44 -13.37 2.43
CA ASP A 153 13.17 -13.87 3.61
C ASP A 153 14.65 -13.92 3.26
N GLU A 154 15.41 -12.97 3.81
CA GLU A 154 16.81 -12.77 3.47
C GLU A 154 17.72 -12.73 4.69
N LYS A 155 18.92 -13.28 4.49
CA LYS A 155 20.01 -13.10 5.44
C LYS A 155 20.52 -11.67 5.35
N TYR A 156 20.81 -11.10 6.51
CA TYR A 156 21.12 -9.69 6.61
C TYR A 156 22.26 -9.37 7.54
N THR A 157 22.74 -8.14 7.40
CA THR A 157 23.67 -7.51 8.32
C THR A 157 23.16 -6.10 8.60
N LEU A 158 22.66 -5.89 9.83
CA LEU A 158 22.30 -4.57 10.34
C LEU A 158 23.55 -3.85 10.81
N PHE A 159 23.76 -2.62 10.36
CA PHE A 159 24.87 -1.77 10.78
C PHE A 159 24.44 -0.75 11.83
N ALA A 160 25.41 -0.27 12.61
CA ALA A 160 25.15 0.71 13.68
C ALA A 160 24.63 2.07 13.19
N ASN A 161 24.77 2.37 11.90
CA ASN A 161 24.19 3.56 11.27
C ASN A 161 22.74 3.35 10.80
N GLY A 162 22.13 2.18 11.04
CA GLY A 162 20.79 1.81 10.57
C GLY A 162 20.73 1.28 9.14
N SER A 163 21.85 1.24 8.40
CA SER A 163 21.89 0.60 7.08
C SER A 163 21.82 -0.92 7.20
N ILE A 164 21.28 -1.57 6.18
CA ILE A 164 21.12 -3.02 6.13
C ILE A 164 21.72 -3.54 4.84
N LEU A 165 22.59 -4.54 4.96
CA LEU A 165 23.11 -5.29 3.83
C LEU A 165 22.36 -6.61 3.71
N LEU A 166 21.82 -6.85 2.53
CA LEU A 166 21.15 -8.07 2.13
C LEU A 166 22.13 -8.97 1.38
N ASN A 167 22.06 -10.29 1.57
CA ASN A 167 22.98 -11.19 0.88
C ASN A 167 22.70 -11.32 -0.64
N SER A 168 21.47 -11.09 -1.10
CA SER A 168 21.11 -11.23 -2.51
C SER A 168 21.34 -9.96 -3.34
N LEU A 169 21.52 -8.81 -2.68
CA LEU A 169 21.57 -7.46 -3.28
C LEU A 169 22.68 -6.58 -2.66
N ASN A 170 22.82 -5.33 -3.13
CA ASN A 170 23.76 -4.35 -2.56
C ASN A 170 23.33 -3.83 -1.16
N MET A 171 24.13 -2.97 -0.54
CA MET A 171 23.80 -2.30 0.73
C MET A 171 22.66 -1.27 0.55
N PHE A 172 21.64 -1.30 1.41
CA PHE A 172 20.50 -0.37 1.39
C PHE A 172 20.41 0.45 2.68
N TYR A 173 19.84 1.65 2.52
CA TYR A 173 19.22 2.39 3.62
C TYR A 173 17.72 2.25 3.42
N PHE A 174 17.05 1.57 4.34
CA PHE A 174 15.59 1.56 4.36
C PHE A 174 15.12 3.01 4.54
N ARG A 175 14.56 3.59 3.47
CA ARG A 175 14.07 4.98 3.45
C ARG A 175 12.56 4.93 3.24
N GLY A 176 11.81 4.94 4.33
CA GLY A 176 10.35 5.01 4.31
C GLY A 176 9.70 3.76 3.73
N TYR A 177 9.49 3.80 2.40
CA TYR A 177 8.63 2.88 1.67
C TYR A 177 9.05 1.41 1.76
N ASP A 178 10.33 1.17 2.02
CA ASP A 178 10.87 -0.14 2.37
C ASP A 178 10.95 -0.27 3.90
N CYS A 179 10.41 -1.36 4.48
CA CYS A 179 10.36 -1.54 5.92
C CYS A 179 10.45 -3.00 6.37
N LEU A 180 10.79 -3.20 7.65
CA LEU A 180 10.99 -4.51 8.27
C LEU A 180 9.68 -5.10 8.80
N HIS A 181 9.51 -6.42 8.73
CA HIS A 181 8.34 -7.10 9.27
C HIS A 181 8.37 -7.13 10.82
N PRO A 182 7.25 -6.80 11.51
CA PRO A 182 7.21 -6.69 12.98
C PRO A 182 7.50 -7.99 13.74
N ASN A 183 7.02 -9.14 13.25
CA ASN A 183 7.16 -10.46 13.91
C ASN A 183 8.56 -10.88 14.31
N GLN A 184 9.58 -10.34 13.67
CA GLN A 184 10.97 -10.77 13.89
C GLN A 184 11.53 -10.19 15.18
N PHE A 185 11.00 -9.04 15.57
CA PHE A 185 11.34 -8.41 16.84
C PHE A 185 10.61 -9.06 18.02
N THR A 186 9.49 -9.75 17.78
CA THR A 186 8.68 -10.39 18.83
C THR A 186 8.96 -11.88 19.00
N SER A 187 9.35 -12.59 17.92
CA SER A 187 9.58 -14.04 17.95
C SER A 187 10.98 -14.45 18.45
N GLY A 188 11.93 -13.52 18.53
CA GLY A 188 13.31 -13.77 18.99
C GLY A 188 14.19 -14.52 17.98
N ASN A 189 13.68 -14.84 16.79
CA ASN A 189 14.48 -15.41 15.70
C ASN A 189 15.24 -14.28 14.98
N THR A 190 16.58 -14.32 15.02
CA THR A 190 17.45 -13.28 14.44
C THR A 190 18.25 -13.75 13.23
N ASP A 191 18.06 -15.00 12.79
CA ASP A 191 18.89 -15.62 11.75
C ASP A 191 18.58 -15.10 10.32
N SER A 192 17.38 -14.57 10.10
CA SER A 192 16.97 -13.93 8.85
C SER A 192 15.92 -12.85 9.12
N PHE A 193 15.77 -11.90 8.20
CA PHE A 193 14.72 -10.90 8.25
C PHE A 193 13.84 -10.92 7.01
N VAL A 194 12.59 -10.51 7.18
CA VAL A 194 11.55 -10.41 6.17
C VAL A 194 11.37 -8.92 5.97
N ALA A 195 11.78 -8.45 4.80
CA ALA A 195 11.57 -7.08 4.38
C ALA A 195 10.42 -7.01 3.40
N ALA A 196 9.69 -5.90 3.47
CA ALA A 196 8.90 -5.40 2.37
C ALA A 196 9.79 -4.47 1.52
N PHE A 197 9.94 -4.81 0.23
CA PHE A 197 10.62 -3.95 -0.75
C PHE A 197 9.60 -3.35 -1.72
N HIS A 198 9.57 -2.03 -1.81
CA HIS A 198 8.68 -1.32 -2.72
C HIS A 198 9.23 -1.36 -4.15
N HIS A 199 8.46 -1.91 -5.09
CA HIS A 199 8.88 -2.03 -6.49
C HIS A 199 8.52 -0.79 -7.31
N GLU A 200 9.46 0.14 -7.48
CA GLU A 200 9.48 1.04 -8.66
C GLU A 200 10.88 1.16 -9.26
N LEU A 201 11.27 0.16 -10.05
CA LEU A 201 12.24 0.37 -11.13
C LEU A 201 12.07 -0.63 -12.27
N TYR A 202 10.86 -0.95 -12.72
CA TYR A 202 10.66 -1.52 -14.06
C TYR A 202 9.26 -1.22 -14.61
N ASN A 203 9.25 -0.59 -15.79
CA ASN A 203 8.11 -0.23 -16.63
C ASN A 203 6.94 -1.21 -16.57
N GLU A 204 5.76 -0.72 -16.20
CA GLU A 204 4.52 -1.22 -16.78
C GLU A 204 4.08 -0.32 -17.93
N SER A 205 4.30 -0.83 -19.13
CA SER A 205 3.64 -0.38 -20.35
C SER A 205 2.13 -0.37 -20.14
N SER A 206 1.54 0.82 -20.21
CA SER A 206 0.10 1.02 -20.27
C SER A 206 -0.46 0.32 -21.51
N LEU A 207 -1.02 -0.88 -21.31
CA LEU A 207 -1.83 -1.55 -22.31
C LEU A 207 -3.15 -0.79 -22.45
N SER A 208 -3.13 0.28 -23.24
CA SER A 208 -4.31 1.02 -23.65
C SER A 208 -5.18 0.11 -24.53
N LEU A 209 -6.10 -0.62 -23.90
CA LEU A 209 -7.14 -1.37 -24.60
C LEU A 209 -8.21 -0.37 -25.05
N LYS A 210 -8.15 0.05 -26.32
CA LYS A 210 -9.21 0.85 -26.93
C LYS A 210 -10.57 0.11 -26.85
N PRO A 211 -11.67 0.79 -26.50
CA PRO A 211 -12.99 0.20 -26.55
C PRO A 211 -13.41 0.04 -28.03
N GLY A 212 -13.17 -1.15 -28.57
CA GLY A 212 -13.63 -1.56 -29.90
C GLY A 212 -14.84 -2.48 -29.79
N GLN A 213 -16.02 -1.92 -30.05
CA GLN A 213 -17.25 -2.56 -30.51
C GLN A 213 -17.65 -3.91 -29.89
N LYS A 214 -18.63 -3.86 -28.97
CA LYS A 214 -19.66 -4.91 -28.88
C LYS A 214 -21.03 -4.29 -28.67
N GLU A 215 -21.63 -3.85 -29.77
CA GLU A 215 -23.09 -3.86 -29.91
C GLU A 215 -23.49 -4.95 -30.89
N LEU A 216 -24.69 -5.48 -30.63
CA LEU A 216 -25.46 -6.43 -31.45
C LEU A 216 -25.25 -7.93 -31.21
N TYR A 217 -25.68 -8.43 -30.05
CA TYR A 217 -26.08 -9.86 -29.94
C TYR A 217 -27.30 -10.14 -29.03
N LEU A 218 -28.20 -9.17 -28.84
CA LEU A 218 -29.43 -9.39 -28.06
C LEU A 218 -30.71 -9.59 -28.90
N HIS A 219 -30.61 -9.75 -30.21
CA HIS A 219 -31.81 -9.86 -31.06
C HIS A 219 -31.87 -11.05 -32.03
N LEU A 220 -31.03 -12.07 -31.83
CA LEU A 220 -31.11 -13.32 -32.59
C LEU A 220 -31.69 -14.44 -31.71
N LYS A 221 -32.99 -14.72 -31.91
CA LYS A 221 -33.70 -15.89 -31.34
C LYS A 221 -32.99 -17.23 -31.58
N LYS A 222 -32.01 -17.27 -32.49
CA LYS A 222 -31.24 -18.45 -32.93
C LYS A 222 -30.05 -18.82 -32.01
N LEU A 223 -29.76 -18.03 -30.96
CA LEU A 223 -28.63 -18.27 -30.03
C LEU A 223 -29.02 -18.91 -28.69
N ARG A 224 -30.26 -19.40 -28.51
CA ARG A 224 -30.68 -20.04 -27.24
C ARG A 224 -30.20 -21.48 -27.04
N ASN A 225 -29.30 -21.96 -27.91
CA ASN A 225 -28.65 -23.25 -27.75
C ASN A 225 -27.67 -23.21 -26.57
N LEU A 226 -27.25 -24.36 -26.08
CA LEU A 226 -26.37 -24.49 -24.92
C LEU A 226 -25.12 -23.59 -25.00
N HIS A 227 -24.48 -23.54 -26.18
CA HIS A 227 -23.35 -22.67 -26.45
C HIS A 227 -23.66 -21.19 -26.19
N GLY A 228 -24.80 -20.71 -26.66
CA GLY A 228 -25.20 -19.32 -26.46
C GLY A 228 -25.56 -19.01 -25.01
N LYS A 229 -26.10 -19.98 -24.24
CA LYS A 229 -26.31 -19.81 -22.80
C LYS A 229 -24.98 -19.64 -22.05
N CYS A 230 -23.98 -20.49 -22.35
CA CYS A 230 -22.64 -20.36 -21.77
C CYS A 230 -21.96 -19.04 -22.19
N PHE A 231 -22.13 -18.63 -23.44
CA PHE A 231 -21.59 -17.38 -23.96
C PHE A 231 -22.22 -16.16 -23.28
N ILE A 232 -23.55 -16.18 -23.02
CA ILE A 232 -24.22 -15.11 -22.27
C ILE A 232 -23.62 -15.01 -20.86
N CYS A 233 -23.45 -16.13 -20.14
CA CYS A 233 -22.84 -16.10 -18.81
C CYS A 233 -21.40 -15.57 -18.81
N TYR A 234 -20.59 -15.94 -19.81
CA TYR A 234 -19.25 -15.36 -20.03
C TYR A 234 -19.31 -13.84 -20.23
N MET A 235 -20.24 -13.37 -21.07
CA MET A 235 -20.43 -11.94 -21.34
C MET A 235 -20.92 -11.19 -20.09
N THR A 236 -21.80 -11.79 -19.29
CA THR A 236 -22.25 -11.21 -18.01
C THR A 236 -21.11 -11.12 -17.00
N ALA A 237 -20.31 -12.17 -16.82
CA ALA A 237 -19.14 -12.13 -15.92
C ALA A 237 -18.12 -11.08 -16.38
N SER A 238 -17.89 -10.98 -17.69
CA SER A 238 -17.02 -9.96 -18.27
C SER A 238 -17.56 -8.54 -18.04
N PHE A 239 -18.86 -8.32 -18.26
CA PHE A 239 -19.50 -7.03 -18.03
C PHE A 239 -19.38 -6.61 -16.56
N MET A 240 -19.71 -7.50 -15.63
CA MET A 240 -19.60 -7.20 -14.20
C MET A 240 -18.18 -6.81 -13.80
N HIS A 241 -17.16 -7.56 -14.25
CA HIS A 241 -15.76 -7.22 -13.98
C HIS A 241 -15.37 -5.81 -14.45
N PHE A 242 -15.85 -5.35 -15.61
CA PHE A 242 -15.57 -4.00 -16.10
C PHE A 242 -16.48 -2.90 -15.51
N PHE A 243 -17.69 -3.27 -15.08
CA PHE A 243 -18.67 -2.33 -14.54
C PHE A 243 -18.38 -1.92 -13.09
N PHE A 244 -17.90 -2.84 -12.24
CA PHE A 244 -17.57 -2.53 -10.85
C PHE A 244 -16.52 -1.40 -10.69
N PRO A 245 -15.41 -1.39 -11.47
CA PRO A 245 -14.46 -0.26 -11.46
C PRO A 245 -15.03 1.06 -11.97
N LEU A 246 -16.08 1.03 -12.81
CA LEU A 246 -16.68 2.24 -13.42
C LEU A 246 -17.69 2.94 -12.50
N LEU A 247 -18.14 2.29 -11.43
CA LEU A 247 -19.07 2.87 -10.45
C LEU A 247 -18.37 3.70 -9.37
N GLU A 248 -17.05 3.83 -9.45
CA GLU A 248 -16.20 4.29 -8.37
C GLU A 248 -15.85 5.78 -8.54
N GLU A 249 -16.80 6.65 -8.21
CA GLU A 249 -16.60 8.10 -8.09
C GLU A 249 -16.81 8.51 -6.62
N GLY A 250 -15.91 8.13 -5.71
CA GLY A 250 -15.90 8.66 -4.34
C GLY A 250 -15.21 7.79 -3.28
N PRO A 251 -14.98 8.34 -2.06
CA PRO A 251 -14.36 7.62 -0.96
C PRO A 251 -15.29 6.52 -0.44
N ILE A 252 -14.82 5.27 -0.49
CA ILE A 252 -15.58 4.09 -0.08
C ILE A 252 -15.15 3.66 1.31
N HIS A 253 -16.11 3.30 2.18
CA HIS A 253 -15.81 2.72 3.48
C HIS A 253 -14.98 1.44 3.32
N PHE A 254 -13.91 1.33 4.10
CA PHE A 254 -12.93 0.24 4.05
C PHE A 254 -13.53 -1.17 3.81
N GLN A 255 -14.56 -1.56 4.57
CA GLN A 255 -15.24 -2.86 4.41
C GLN A 255 -15.90 -3.08 3.03
N LEU A 256 -16.42 -2.02 2.41
CA LEU A 256 -17.04 -2.08 1.08
C LEU A 256 -15.97 -2.22 -0.01
N CYS A 257 -14.80 -1.61 0.19
CA CYS A 257 -13.66 -1.71 -0.70
C CYS A 257 -13.05 -3.13 -0.74
N VAL A 258 -12.91 -3.78 0.43
CA VAL A 258 -12.54 -5.20 0.52
C VAL A 258 -13.56 -6.07 -0.20
N LEU A 259 -14.85 -5.87 0.08
CA LEU A 259 -15.93 -6.62 -0.57
C LEU A 259 -15.88 -6.44 -2.10
N GLN A 260 -15.58 -5.24 -2.57
CA GLN A 260 -15.45 -4.92 -3.99
C GLN A 260 -14.25 -5.61 -4.63
N GLY A 261 -13.07 -5.59 -3.99
CA GLY A 261 -11.89 -6.31 -4.47
C GLY A 261 -12.15 -7.80 -4.65
N TYR A 262 -12.75 -8.44 -3.64
CA TYR A 262 -13.16 -9.84 -3.72
C TYR A 262 -14.24 -10.09 -4.78
N THR A 263 -15.16 -9.15 -4.97
CA THR A 263 -16.18 -9.22 -6.03
C THR A 263 -15.55 -9.17 -7.42
N MET A 264 -14.54 -8.31 -7.64
CA MET A 264 -13.80 -8.27 -8.90
C MET A 264 -13.06 -9.58 -9.17
N ILE A 265 -12.42 -10.15 -8.14
CA ILE A 265 -11.71 -11.44 -8.25
C ILE A 265 -12.68 -12.60 -8.55
N TYR A 266 -13.86 -12.58 -7.93
CA TYR A 266 -14.89 -13.56 -8.26
C TYR A 266 -15.28 -13.50 -9.74
N PHE A 267 -15.53 -12.30 -10.27
CA PHE A 267 -15.95 -12.16 -11.67
C PHE A 267 -14.84 -12.43 -12.69
N ILE A 268 -13.57 -12.13 -12.39
CA ILE A 268 -12.45 -12.49 -13.28
C ILE A 268 -12.24 -14.01 -13.31
N ILE A 269 -12.30 -14.70 -12.17
CA ILE A 269 -12.19 -16.16 -12.13
C ILE A 269 -13.39 -16.80 -12.84
N ALA A 270 -14.61 -16.30 -12.58
CA ALA A 270 -15.81 -16.78 -13.27
C ALA A 270 -15.71 -16.61 -14.80
N LYS A 271 -15.19 -15.48 -15.28
CA LYS A 271 -14.94 -15.24 -16.70
C LYS A 271 -13.99 -16.29 -17.30
N PHE A 272 -12.87 -16.58 -16.64
CA PHE A 272 -11.94 -17.63 -17.09
C PHE A 272 -12.55 -19.03 -17.04
N SER A 273 -13.29 -19.37 -15.98
CA SER A 273 -13.98 -20.66 -15.88
C SER A 273 -15.06 -20.82 -16.96
N TRP A 274 -15.77 -19.75 -17.32
CA TRP A 274 -16.71 -19.75 -18.44
C TRP A 274 -16.01 -19.90 -19.80
N LEU A 275 -14.81 -19.33 -19.96
CA LEU A 275 -13.99 -19.52 -21.16
C LEU A 275 -13.53 -20.98 -21.30
N LEU A 276 -13.13 -21.63 -20.20
CA LEU A 276 -12.82 -23.06 -20.14
C LEU A 276 -14.05 -23.92 -20.46
N ALA A 277 -15.23 -23.54 -19.96
CA ALA A 277 -16.49 -24.22 -20.29
C ALA A 277 -16.81 -24.13 -21.79
N LEU A 278 -16.59 -22.96 -22.41
CA LEU A 278 -16.78 -22.73 -23.84
C LEU A 278 -15.76 -23.49 -24.70
N SER A 279 -14.49 -23.52 -24.31
CA SER A 279 -13.47 -24.27 -25.05
C SER A 279 -13.75 -25.77 -25.02
N HIS A 280 -14.14 -26.31 -23.86
CA HIS A 280 -14.54 -27.70 -23.72
C HIS A 280 -15.81 -28.04 -24.51
N GLN A 281 -16.80 -27.12 -24.56
CA GLN A 281 -17.98 -27.24 -25.42
C GLN A 281 -17.59 -27.37 -26.90
N LEU A 282 -16.74 -26.47 -27.39
CA LEU A 282 -16.27 -26.48 -28.77
C LEU A 282 -15.50 -27.77 -29.09
N TRP A 283 -14.59 -28.17 -28.20
CA TRP A 283 -13.85 -29.42 -28.31
C TRP A 283 -14.78 -30.63 -28.42
N ARG A 284 -15.80 -30.73 -27.55
CA ARG A 284 -16.80 -31.80 -27.62
C ARG A 284 -17.64 -31.75 -28.89
N GLY A 285 -17.95 -30.55 -29.39
CA GLY A 285 -18.64 -30.35 -30.65
C GLY A 285 -17.86 -30.89 -31.86
N PHE A 286 -16.54 -30.70 -31.89
CA PHE A 286 -15.70 -31.21 -32.97
C PHE A 286 -15.39 -32.70 -32.89
N THR A 287 -15.35 -33.27 -31.68
CA THR A 287 -14.92 -34.66 -31.46
C THR A 287 -16.07 -35.68 -31.44
N SER A 288 -17.33 -35.24 -31.32
CA SER A 288 -18.47 -36.17 -31.22
C SER A 288 -19.40 -36.09 -32.42
N VAL A 289 -19.57 -37.22 -33.12
CA VAL A 289 -20.56 -37.38 -34.21
C VAL A 289 -21.84 -37.98 -33.60
N ASN A 290 -23.00 -37.34 -33.81
CA ASN A 290 -24.36 -37.82 -33.46
C ASN A 290 -24.74 -37.94 -31.96
N ARG A 291 -24.71 -36.85 -31.17
CA ARG A 291 -25.39 -36.83 -29.87
C ARG A 291 -26.45 -35.75 -29.74
N VAL A 292 -27.59 -36.16 -29.17
CA VAL A 292 -28.67 -35.28 -28.70
C VAL A 292 -28.18 -34.54 -27.45
N GLU A 293 -28.27 -33.22 -27.48
CA GLU A 293 -27.87 -32.35 -26.40
C GLU A 293 -28.77 -32.59 -25.18
N SER A 294 -28.20 -33.02 -24.04
CA SER A 294 -28.96 -33.27 -22.81
C SER A 294 -29.41 -31.93 -22.19
N GLU A 295 -30.67 -31.86 -21.73
CA GLU A 295 -31.22 -30.67 -21.06
C GLU A 295 -30.44 -30.26 -19.79
N TYR A 296 -29.79 -31.21 -19.11
CA TYR A 296 -29.01 -30.97 -17.88
C TYR A 296 -27.57 -30.49 -18.14
N SER A 297 -27.15 -30.45 -19.40
CA SER A 297 -25.78 -30.08 -19.77
C SER A 297 -25.40 -28.66 -19.34
N PHE A 298 -26.33 -27.69 -19.44
CA PHE A 298 -26.08 -26.32 -18.99
C PHE A 298 -25.87 -26.23 -17.48
N GLY A 299 -26.66 -26.97 -16.70
CA GLY A 299 -26.53 -27.01 -15.25
C GLY A 299 -25.12 -27.41 -14.82
N ALA A 300 -24.56 -28.47 -15.43
CA ALA A 300 -23.20 -28.91 -15.13
C ALA A 300 -22.13 -27.85 -15.44
N TYR A 301 -22.22 -27.16 -16.59
CA TYR A 301 -21.28 -26.08 -16.92
C TYR A 301 -21.44 -24.87 -16.00
N SER A 302 -22.67 -24.53 -15.63
CA SER A 302 -22.97 -23.44 -14.70
C SER A 302 -22.41 -23.72 -13.30
N THR A 303 -22.66 -24.92 -12.76
CA THR A 303 -22.13 -25.35 -11.46
C THR A 303 -20.60 -25.39 -11.47
N PHE A 304 -19.99 -25.86 -12.56
CA PHE A 304 -18.54 -25.81 -12.72
C PHE A 304 -18.01 -24.37 -12.71
N ALA A 305 -18.55 -23.50 -13.57
CA ALA A 305 -17.99 -22.16 -13.77
C ALA A 305 -18.19 -21.26 -12.55
N TRP A 306 -19.42 -21.16 -12.03
CA TRP A 306 -19.69 -20.35 -10.85
C TRP A 306 -19.17 -21.00 -9.56
N GLY A 307 -19.23 -22.32 -9.46
CA GLY A 307 -18.73 -23.04 -8.28
C GLY A 307 -17.21 -22.96 -8.14
N SER A 308 -16.46 -23.12 -9.24
CA SER A 308 -15.00 -22.93 -9.20
C SER A 308 -14.62 -21.50 -8.83
N ALA A 309 -15.30 -20.50 -9.37
CA ALA A 309 -15.09 -19.10 -9.00
C ALA A 309 -15.39 -18.84 -7.51
N ALA A 310 -16.50 -19.38 -7.00
CA ALA A 310 -16.87 -19.23 -5.59
C ALA A 310 -15.85 -19.90 -4.66
N ILE A 311 -15.33 -21.08 -5.00
CA ILE A 311 -14.35 -21.79 -4.19
C ILE A 311 -13.01 -21.06 -4.21
N LEU A 312 -12.51 -20.72 -5.40
CA LEU A 312 -11.20 -20.08 -5.56
C LEU A 312 -11.14 -18.66 -4.98
N THR A 313 -12.29 -17.99 -4.85
CA THR A 313 -12.37 -16.66 -4.20
C THR A 313 -12.72 -16.79 -2.71
N GLY A 314 -13.62 -17.70 -2.36
CA GLY A 314 -14.12 -17.86 -1.00
C GLY A 314 -13.10 -18.45 -0.05
N VAL A 315 -12.21 -19.34 -0.51
CA VAL A 315 -11.14 -19.90 0.33
C VAL A 315 -10.16 -18.82 0.79
N PRO A 316 -9.56 -17.99 -0.11
CA PRO A 316 -8.76 -16.85 0.29
C PRO A 316 -9.51 -15.86 1.20
N PHE A 317 -10.77 -15.55 0.89
CA PHE A 317 -11.59 -14.66 1.72
C PHE A 317 -11.74 -15.18 3.16
N LEU A 318 -11.99 -16.49 3.33
CA LEU A 318 -12.08 -17.11 4.65
C LEU A 318 -10.73 -17.17 5.35
N ILE A 319 -9.65 -17.41 4.60
CA ILE A 319 -8.28 -17.38 5.13
C ILE A 319 -7.96 -15.99 5.68
N ASP A 320 -8.22 -14.94 4.91
CA ASP A 320 -8.07 -13.56 5.36
C ASP A 320 -8.90 -13.34 6.63
N GLN A 321 -10.19 -13.70 6.64
CA GLN A 321 -11.04 -13.47 7.83
C GLN A 321 -10.57 -14.20 9.10
N ILE A 322 -9.98 -15.40 8.97
CA ILE A 322 -9.55 -16.22 10.12
C ILE A 322 -8.15 -15.82 10.60
N TRP A 323 -7.22 -15.58 9.67
CA TRP A 323 -5.81 -15.37 9.98
C TRP A 323 -5.38 -13.92 10.00
N ASP A 324 -6.26 -12.98 9.64
CA ASP A 324 -5.98 -11.55 9.69
C ASP A 324 -5.45 -11.11 11.06
N SER A 325 -5.94 -11.70 12.16
CA SER A 325 -5.48 -11.37 13.52
C SER A 325 -4.15 -12.01 13.93
N ASP A 326 -3.69 -13.08 13.26
CA ASP A 326 -2.50 -13.83 13.67
C ASP A 326 -1.26 -13.29 12.94
N PRO A 327 -0.34 -12.61 13.65
CA PRO A 327 0.89 -12.10 13.04
C PRO A 327 1.70 -13.21 12.36
N ASN A 328 1.72 -14.43 12.88
CA ASN A 328 2.55 -15.52 12.32
C ASN A 328 1.99 -16.14 11.03
N LYS A 329 0.86 -15.63 10.52
CA LYS A 329 0.16 -16.16 9.35
C LYS A 329 0.03 -15.15 8.21
N VAL A 330 0.73 -14.02 8.30
CA VAL A 330 0.69 -12.92 7.32
C VAL A 330 0.98 -13.41 5.89
N ASP A 331 1.91 -14.36 5.70
CA ASP A 331 2.25 -14.94 4.38
C ASP A 331 1.04 -15.60 3.67
N TRP A 332 0.02 -15.99 4.42
CA TRP A 332 -1.16 -16.65 3.90
C TRP A 332 -2.32 -15.69 3.63
N VAL A 333 -2.23 -14.44 4.10
CA VAL A 333 -3.28 -13.43 3.97
C VAL A 333 -3.02 -12.62 2.70
N SER A 334 -4.03 -12.59 1.84
CA SER A 334 -3.95 -12.01 0.49
C SER A 334 -4.16 -10.50 0.45
N HIS A 335 -4.74 -9.90 1.51
CA HIS A 335 -4.92 -8.45 1.69
C HIS A 335 -5.60 -7.76 0.48
N ILE A 336 -6.48 -8.48 -0.21
CA ILE A 336 -7.17 -7.98 -1.41
C ILE A 336 -8.13 -6.82 -1.03
N GLY A 337 -8.00 -5.69 -1.73
CA GLY A 337 -8.91 -4.54 -1.60
C GLY A 337 -8.61 -3.60 -0.43
N TRP A 338 -7.33 -3.53 0.00
CA TRP A 338 -6.89 -2.62 1.07
C TRP A 338 -6.17 -1.37 0.56
N GLU A 339 -5.63 -1.38 -0.66
CA GLU A 339 -4.81 -0.28 -1.21
C GLU A 339 -5.53 0.76 -2.07
N ASN A 340 -6.50 0.34 -2.86
CA ASN A 340 -7.19 1.23 -3.80
C ASN A 340 -8.48 1.82 -3.22
N CYS A 341 -8.64 1.83 -1.90
CA CYS A 341 -9.81 2.45 -1.27
C CYS A 341 -9.75 3.98 -1.29
N ASP A 342 -8.56 4.53 -1.56
CA ASP A 342 -8.33 5.94 -1.81
C ASP A 342 -8.07 6.16 -3.31
N TYR A 343 -9.16 6.24 -4.08
CA TYR A 343 -9.07 7.05 -5.30
C TYR A 343 -9.09 8.51 -4.86
N LEU A 344 -7.92 9.13 -4.98
CA LEU A 344 -7.66 10.56 -5.10
C LEU A 344 -8.95 11.39 -5.21
N VAL A 345 -9.24 12.17 -4.17
CA VAL A 345 -10.10 13.34 -4.27
C VAL A 345 -9.43 14.31 -5.24
N PHE A 346 -9.59 14.09 -6.55
CA PHE A 346 -9.41 15.14 -7.53
C PHE A 346 -10.48 16.19 -7.24
N GLY A 347 -10.00 17.37 -6.90
CA GLY A 347 -10.78 18.36 -6.17
C GLY A 347 -12.07 18.78 -6.85
N ASN A 348 -13.06 19.07 -6.02
CA ASN A 348 -13.85 20.27 -6.20
C ASN A 348 -13.52 21.20 -5.04
N GLY A 349 -12.77 22.26 -5.37
CA GLY A 349 -12.80 23.46 -4.56
C GLY A 349 -14.21 24.04 -4.64
N GLU A 350 -15.01 23.76 -3.62
CA GLU A 350 -16.22 24.50 -3.29
C GLU A 350 -16.08 24.92 -1.84
N ASN A 351 -15.42 26.06 -1.62
CA ASN A 351 -15.76 26.91 -0.49
C ASN A 351 -16.62 28.03 -1.05
N ASP A 352 -17.92 27.87 -0.81
CA ASP A 352 -18.87 28.95 -0.71
C ASP A 352 -18.35 30.05 0.25
N ILE A 353 -18.79 31.25 -0.10
CA ILE A 353 -18.62 32.59 0.48
C ILE A 353 -18.51 32.66 2.00
#